data_AF-A0A953JL19-F1
#
_entry.id   AF-A0A953JL19-F1
#
_cell.length_a   1.000
_cell.length_b   1.000
_cell.length_c   1.000
_cell.angle_alpha   90.00
_cell.angle_beta   90.00
_cell.angle_gamma   90.00
#
_symmetry.space_group_name_H-M   'P 1'
#
loop_
_entity.id
_entity.type
_entity.pdbx_description
1 polymer ?
#
loop_
_entity_poly.entity_id
_entity_poly.type
_entity_poly.pdbx_seq_one_letter_code
_entity_poly.pdbx_strand_id
1 'polypeptide(L)'
;MIAIKDYKASEEVADFIAATDPAKVIAFRPSKETSDRVSDLIDREKSGEISLEEQQELDQYMQLEHLMRMAKIFARKYSAKR
;
A
#
# COMPACT_ATOMS: atom_id res chain seq x y z
N MET A 1 21.49 -14.23 2.07
CA MET A 1 20.60 -13.47 1.17
C MET A 1 19.98 -12.35 2.00
N ILE A 2 20.06 -11.11 1.52
CA ILE A 2 20.04 -9.87 2.30
C ILE A 2 18.67 -9.63 2.95
N ALA A 3 18.61 -9.57 4.28
CA ALA A 3 17.47 -9.00 4.98
C ALA A 3 17.55 -7.48 4.78
N ILE A 4 16.77 -6.99 3.81
CA ILE A 4 16.81 -5.59 3.40
C ILE A 4 16.33 -4.71 4.56
N LYS A 5 17.15 -3.71 4.87
CA LYS A 5 16.99 -2.72 5.93
C LYS A 5 16.09 -1.55 5.48
N ASP A 6 15.08 -1.82 4.66
CA ASP A 6 14.20 -0.83 4.00
C ASP A 6 12.95 -0.48 4.84
N TYR A 7 12.74 -1.19 5.96
CA TYR A 7 11.61 -0.94 6.85
C TYR A 7 11.61 0.50 7.39
N LYS A 8 12.78 1.10 7.64
CA LYS A 8 12.86 2.44 8.24
C LYS A 8 12.29 3.54 7.35
N ALA A 9 12.65 3.60 6.07
CA ALA A 9 12.17 4.67 5.20
C ALA A 9 10.66 4.57 4.96
N SER A 10 10.15 3.34 4.76
CA SER A 10 8.71 3.11 4.62
C SER A 10 7.94 3.43 5.90
N GLU A 11 8.50 3.11 7.07
CA GLU A 11 7.93 3.47 8.37
C GLU A 11 7.93 4.99 8.58
N GLU A 12 9.01 5.70 8.28
CA GLU A 12 9.11 7.15 8.39
C GLU A 12 8.06 7.85 7.51
N VAL A 13 7.93 7.42 6.25
CA VAL A 13 6.91 7.97 5.33
C VAL A 13 5.49 7.61 5.79
N ALA A 14 5.26 6.37 6.23
CA ALA A 14 3.97 5.95 6.75
C ALA A 14 3.56 6.74 8.00
N ASP A 15 4.51 7.02 8.90
CA ASP A 15 4.26 7.81 10.12
C ASP A 15 3.96 9.26 9.77
N PHE A 16 4.72 9.85 8.85
CA PHE A 16 4.46 11.19 8.33
C PHE A 16 3.05 11.32 7.71
N ILE A 17 2.64 10.36 6.88
CA ILE A 17 1.29 10.32 6.31
C ILE A 17 0.24 10.20 7.44
N ALA A 18 0.45 9.26 8.36
CA ALA A 18 -0.47 8.97 9.46
C ALA A 18 -0.70 10.18 10.39
N ALA A 19 0.33 10.98 10.64
CA ALA A 19 0.28 12.13 11.52
C ALA A 19 -0.51 13.32 10.95
N THR A 20 -0.70 13.40 9.62
CA THR A 20 -1.34 14.54 8.95
C THR A 20 -2.84 14.62 9.26
N ASP A 21 -3.58 13.54 9.01
CA ASP A 21 -5.01 13.41 9.34
C ASP A 21 -5.33 11.92 9.56
N PRO A 22 -5.15 11.41 10.79
CA PRO A 22 -5.32 9.99 11.08
C PRO A 22 -6.68 9.43 10.66
N ALA A 23 -7.75 10.24 10.79
CA ALA A 23 -9.09 9.82 10.44
C ALA A 23 -9.24 9.62 8.92
N LYS A 24 -8.74 10.56 8.11
CA LYS A 24 -8.73 10.39 6.64
C LYS A 24 -7.86 9.23 6.18
N VAL A 25 -6.70 9.04 6.80
CA VAL A 25 -5.80 7.91 6.46
C VAL A 25 -6.48 6.57 6.74
N ILE A 26 -7.18 6.44 7.88
CA ILE A 26 -7.97 5.23 8.19
C ILE A 26 -9.10 5.02 7.19
N ALA A 27 -9.81 6.09 6.83
CA ALA A 27 -10.94 6.05 5.92
C ALA A 27 -10.56 5.83 4.45
N PHE A 28 -9.30 6.10 4.07
CA PHE A 28 -8.84 5.98 2.70
C PHE A 28 -9.10 4.59 2.11
N ARG A 29 -9.68 4.58 0.91
CA ARG A 29 -9.85 3.41 0.06
C ARG A 29 -9.46 3.80 -1.36
N PRO A 30 -8.78 2.93 -2.11
CA PRO A 30 -8.58 3.13 -3.54
C PRO A 30 -9.92 3.33 -4.24
N SER A 31 -9.90 4.00 -5.40
CA SER A 31 -11.10 4.10 -6.22
C SER A 31 -11.55 2.71 -6.70
N LYS A 32 -12.79 2.63 -7.18
CA LYS A 32 -13.30 1.39 -7.79
C LYS A 32 -12.46 0.99 -9.00
N GLU A 33 -12.13 1.95 -9.86
CA GLU A 33 -11.30 1.76 -11.05
C GLU A 33 -9.93 1.15 -10.70
N THR A 34 -9.23 1.71 -9.70
CA THR A 34 -7.95 1.15 -9.24
C THR A 34 -8.12 -0.26 -8.68
N SER A 35 -9.19 -0.50 -7.92
CA SER A 35 -9.45 -1.81 -7.33
C SER A 35 -9.73 -2.86 -8.41
N ASP A 36 -10.54 -2.51 -9.41
CA ASP A 36 -10.87 -3.36 -10.55
C ASP A 36 -9.60 -3.69 -11.37
N ARG A 37 -8.74 -2.70 -11.63
CA ARG A 37 -7.47 -2.90 -12.36
C ARG A 37 -6.52 -3.83 -11.61
N VAL A 38 -6.35 -3.64 -10.31
CA VAL A 38 -5.50 -4.53 -9.49
C VAL A 38 -6.05 -5.95 -9.48
N SER A 39 -7.38 -6.12 -9.41
CA SER A 39 -7.99 -7.46 -9.52
C SER A 39 -7.71 -8.13 -10.87
N ASP A 40 -7.87 -7.41 -11.98
CA ASP A 40 -7.53 -7.93 -13.32
C ASP A 40 -6.06 -8.31 -13.44
N LEU A 41 -5.13 -7.48 -12.94
CA LEU A 41 -3.70 -7.78 -12.92
C LEU A 41 -3.38 -9.05 -12.13
N ILE A 42 -3.99 -9.23 -10.95
CA ILE A 42 -3.81 -10.43 -10.13
C ILE A 42 -4.35 -11.67 -10.85
N ASP A 43 -5.47 -11.56 -11.55
CA ASP A 43 -6.05 -12.69 -12.27
C ASP A 43 -5.17 -13.09 -13.47
N ARG A 44 -4.58 -12.12 -14.17
CA ARG A 44 -3.59 -12.35 -15.24
C ARG A 44 -2.28 -12.94 -14.72
N GLU A 45 -1.79 -12.48 -13.57
CA GLU A 45 -0.61 -13.04 -12.91
C GLU A 45 -0.83 -14.53 -12.61
N LYS A 46 -2.01 -14.87 -12.07
CA LYS A 46 -2.38 -16.26 -11.76
C LYS A 46 -2.58 -17.13 -12.99
N SER A 47 -3.06 -16.58 -14.10
CA SER A 47 -3.21 -17.32 -15.36
C SER A 47 -1.89 -17.48 -16.13
N GLY A 48 -0.84 -16.73 -15.74
CA GLY A 48 0.44 -16.70 -16.44
C GLY A 48 0.42 -15.87 -17.72
N GLU A 49 -0.62 -15.05 -17.92
CA GLU A 49 -0.82 -14.21 -19.11
C GLU A 49 -0.44 -12.73 -18.86
N ILE A 50 0.22 -12.45 -17.75
CA ILE A 50 0.65 -11.10 -17.38
C ILE A 50 1.87 -10.66 -18.21
N SER A 51 1.82 -9.44 -18.76
CA SER A 51 2.97 -8.84 -19.42
C SER A 51 4.02 -8.35 -18.40
N LEU A 52 5.24 -8.05 -18.86
CA LEU A 52 6.27 -7.48 -17.98
C LEU A 52 5.85 -6.12 -17.42
N GLU A 53 5.21 -5.29 -18.25
CA GLU A 53 4.69 -3.98 -17.86
C GLU A 53 3.55 -4.12 -16.85
N GLU A 54 2.65 -5.07 -17.06
CA GLU A 54 1.55 -5.38 -16.14
C GLU A 54 2.08 -5.89 -14.80
N GLN A 55 3.13 -6.72 -14.78
CA GLN A 55 3.77 -7.16 -13.54
C GLN A 55 4.39 -5.98 -12.79
N GLN A 56 5.07 -5.06 -13.50
CA GLN A 56 5.63 -3.86 -12.88
C GLN A 56 4.54 -2.95 -12.28
N GLU A 57 3.40 -2.82 -12.99
CA GLU A 57 2.23 -2.10 -12.48
C GLU A 57 1.70 -2.76 -11.19
N LEU A 58 1.55 -4.08 -11.18
CA LEU A 58 1.10 -4.85 -10.02
C LEU A 58 2.08 -4.70 -8.84
N ASP A 59 3.38 -4.83 -9.09
CA ASP A 59 4.43 -4.67 -8.07
C ASP A 59 4.38 -3.28 -7.43
N GLN A 60 4.18 -2.23 -8.24
CA GLN A 60 4.02 -0.86 -7.75
C GLN A 60 2.79 -0.72 -6.86
N TYR A 61 1.65 -1.29 -7.26
CA TYR A 61 0.45 -1.29 -6.41
C TYR A 61 0.70 -2.00 -5.08
N MET A 62 1.37 -3.16 -5.09
CA MET A 62 1.68 -3.91 -3.87
C MET A 62 2.56 -3.11 -2.91
N GLN A 63 3.54 -2.35 -3.42
CA GLN A 63 4.38 -1.46 -2.61
C GLN A 63 3.56 -0.32 -1.97
N LEU A 64 2.71 0.36 -2.76
CA LEU A 64 1.85 1.44 -2.27
C LEU A 64 0.83 0.93 -1.24
N GLU A 65 0.29 -0.25 -1.48
CA GLU A 65 -0.68 -0.90 -0.59
C GLU A 65 -0.03 -1.26 0.75
N HIS A 66 1.19 -1.82 0.72
CA HIS A 66 1.96 -2.08 1.93
C HIS A 66 2.23 -0.79 2.73
N LEU A 67 2.66 0.29 2.07
CA LEU A 67 2.87 1.59 2.70
C LEU A 67 1.58 2.12 3.36
N MET A 68 0.45 2.02 2.64
CA MET A 68 -0.84 2.47 3.16
C MET A 68 -1.33 1.62 4.34
N ARG A 69 -1.04 0.30 4.38
CA ARG A 69 -1.32 -0.52 5.57
C ARG A 69 -0.54 -0.03 6.78
N MET A 70 0.75 0.28 6.62
CA MET A 70 1.58 0.82 7.71
C MET A 70 1.06 2.17 8.18
N ALA A 71 0.74 3.08 7.25
CA ALA A 71 0.17 4.38 7.59
C ALA A 71 -1.14 4.25 8.39
N LYS A 72 -2.01 3.29 8.03
CA LYS A 72 -3.24 2.99 8.79
C LYS A 72 -2.96 2.45 10.19
N ILE A 73 -1.92 1.65 10.38
CA ILE A 73 -1.51 1.16 11.70
C ILE A 73 -1.08 2.33 12.58
N PHE A 74 -0.24 3.23 12.08
CA PHE A 74 0.19 4.42 12.84
C PHE A 74 -0.96 5.40 13.09
N ALA A 75 -1.83 5.62 12.11
CA ALA A 75 -3.00 6.49 12.26
C ALA A 75 -3.90 6.04 13.40
N ARG A 76 -4.14 4.72 13.55
CA ARG A 76 -4.89 4.18 14.69
C ARG A 76 -4.21 4.46 16.04
N LYS A 77 -2.88 4.45 16.09
CA LYS A 77 -2.14 4.83 17.31
C LYS A 77 -2.34 6.30 17.66
N TYR A 78 -2.39 7.20 16.67
CA TYR A 78 -2.69 8.62 16.89
C TYR A 78 -4.14 8.86 17.35
N SER A 79 -5.10 8.13 16.79
CA SER A 79 -6.51 8.23 17.18
C SER A 79 -6.77 7.69 18.59
N ALA A 80 -6.02 6.69 19.05
CA ALA A 80 -6.15 6.11 20.39
C ALA A 80 -5.53 6.97 21.52
N LYS A 81 -4.74 8.00 21.18
CA LYS A 81 -4.09 8.92 22.13
C LYS A 81 -4.87 10.23 22.36
N ARG A 82 -6.06 10.36 21.76
CA ARG A 82 -6.92 11.55 21.90
C ARG A 82 -8.08 11.29 22.85
#